data_AF-A0A7S4JZ30-F1
#
_entry.id   AF-A0A7S4JZ30-F1
#
_cell.length_a   1.000
_cell.length_b   1.000
_cell.length_c   1.000
_cell.angle_alpha   90.00
_cell.angle_beta   90.00
_cell.angle_gamma   90.00
#
_symmetry.space_group_name_H-M   'P 1'
#
loop_
_entity.id
_entity.type
_entity.pdbx_description
1 polymer ?
#
loop_
_entity_poly.entity_id
_entity_poly.type
_entity_poly.pdbx_seq_one_letter_code
_entity_poly.pdbx_strand_id
1 'polypeptide(L)'
;MKRAGDEIEDFLEGWGGVSEKYLLSLDGYLEGNPEHDNLLSVCMLWRRRDMENRRLVVTTSMGARIKVYSEQDMIERIKEMKVYSWMLEEYKEAVKHDLLYKNVANMVGTSLGTRNTMRKQETEQERRAREVESKYQIVGGSCRYMFQYTTAEAIEQLCFAMASVDNFETLMDLKTGDQAKRMVNRLHGMYRVGDNVHWGLVSRFVATELAQRLGETFVRKIEQLVGIAQNPILRCLLFEMLFFARIGNNPGLRVTSRTGEEVNWESLAVKTFDPTQLYTSGIERSVCLKPIAWNQGSYDAVILDLRERIVRFVQVTAASKHDLRLQYFADCMDALSIERWGQWKLEIVFVVSKDNLAEFSLSEVVEEGALARYGWRAGEEASKACVVGMDPRPQG
;
A
#
# COMPACT_ATOMS: atom_id res chain seq x y z
N MET A 1 18.42 -11.55 -37.47
CA MET A 1 18.22 -10.92 -36.15
C MET A 1 19.24 -11.56 -35.24
N LYS A 2 20.27 -10.84 -34.78
CA LYS A 2 21.26 -11.37 -33.82
C LYS A 2 20.51 -11.75 -32.54
N ARG A 3 20.88 -12.86 -31.89
CA ARG A 3 20.28 -13.20 -30.58
C ARG A 3 20.87 -12.25 -29.54
N ALA A 4 20.10 -11.88 -28.51
CA ALA A 4 20.57 -10.97 -27.45
C ALA A 4 21.88 -11.41 -26.77
N GLY A 5 22.15 -12.73 -26.73
CA GLY A 5 23.41 -13.28 -26.23
C GLY A 5 24.63 -12.91 -27.08
N ASP A 6 24.49 -12.85 -28.41
CA ASP A 6 25.58 -12.55 -29.33
C ASP A 6 26.01 -11.07 -29.20
N GLU A 7 25.05 -10.17 -28.95
CA GLU A 7 25.32 -8.74 -28.77
C GLU A 7 26.01 -8.43 -27.42
N ILE A 8 25.68 -9.17 -26.37
CA ILE A 8 26.34 -9.03 -25.06
C ILE A 8 27.72 -9.66 -25.07
N GLU A 9 27.93 -10.76 -25.79
CA GLU A 9 29.26 -11.33 -25.97
C GLU A 9 30.20 -10.32 -26.66
N ASP A 10 29.78 -9.73 -27.79
CA ASP A 10 30.52 -8.67 -28.49
C ASP A 10 30.85 -7.48 -27.55
N PHE A 11 29.89 -7.06 -26.71
CA PHE A 11 30.07 -5.97 -25.74
C PHE A 11 31.08 -6.33 -24.64
N LEU A 12 31.00 -7.54 -24.08
CA LEU A 12 31.86 -8.01 -22.99
C LEU A 12 33.28 -8.34 -23.45
N GLU A 13 33.47 -8.71 -24.72
CA GLU A 13 34.80 -8.85 -25.33
C GLU A 13 35.55 -7.52 -25.38
N GLY A 14 34.83 -6.40 -25.57
CA GLY A 14 35.40 -5.05 -25.48
C GLY A 14 35.94 -4.68 -24.09
N TRP A 15 35.52 -5.38 -23.03
CA TRP A 15 35.98 -5.17 -21.64
C TRP A 15 37.18 -6.05 -21.27
N GLY A 16 37.98 -6.43 -22.27
CA GLY A 16 39.11 -7.36 -22.15
C GLY A 16 40.41 -6.80 -21.55
N GLY A 17 40.48 -5.52 -21.17
CA GLY A 17 41.69 -4.89 -20.63
C GLY A 17 42.13 -5.48 -19.28
N VAL A 18 43.37 -5.94 -19.17
CA VAL A 18 43.90 -6.79 -18.08
C VAL A 18 44.11 -6.05 -16.73
N SER A 19 43.67 -4.79 -16.60
CA SER A 19 43.96 -3.97 -15.40
C SER A 19 42.77 -3.21 -14.81
N GLU A 20 41.62 -3.20 -15.47
CA GLU A 20 40.43 -2.49 -14.97
C GLU A 20 39.51 -3.43 -14.18
N LYS A 21 38.90 -2.89 -13.12
CA LYS A 21 37.93 -3.62 -12.30
C LYS A 21 36.53 -3.40 -12.87
N TYR A 22 35.85 -4.49 -13.20
CA TYR A 22 34.52 -4.46 -13.79
C TYR A 22 33.47 -5.09 -12.88
N LEU A 23 32.31 -4.45 -12.82
CA LEU A 23 31.10 -4.97 -12.19
C LEU A 23 30.01 -5.06 -13.25
N LEU A 24 29.51 -6.26 -13.50
CA LEU A 24 28.36 -6.51 -14.37
C LEU A 24 27.15 -6.87 -13.49
N SER A 25 26.03 -6.19 -13.70
CA SER A 25 24.78 -6.46 -12.97
C SER A 25 23.70 -6.91 -13.95
N LEU A 26 23.18 -8.12 -13.75
CA LEU A 26 22.03 -8.67 -14.45
C LEU A 26 20.79 -8.53 -13.55
N ASP A 27 19.94 -7.55 -13.83
CA ASP A 27 18.66 -7.36 -13.11
C ASP A 27 17.50 -8.08 -13.82
N GLY A 28 16.56 -8.62 -13.03
CA GLY A 28 15.36 -9.26 -13.54
C GLY A 28 15.56 -10.69 -14.07
N TYR A 29 16.62 -11.39 -13.64
CA TYR A 29 16.86 -12.77 -14.06
C TYR A 29 15.71 -13.70 -13.62
N LEU A 30 15.32 -14.60 -14.53
CA LEU A 30 14.23 -15.56 -14.36
C LEU A 30 14.76 -16.94 -14.71
N GLU A 31 14.92 -17.79 -13.69
CA GLU A 31 15.44 -19.15 -13.85
C GLU A 31 14.51 -20.00 -14.73
N GLY A 32 15.10 -20.72 -15.70
CA GLY A 32 14.38 -21.59 -16.62
C GLY A 32 13.81 -20.86 -17.84
N ASN A 33 14.08 -19.57 -18.01
CA ASN A 33 13.92 -18.89 -19.28
C ASN A 33 15.19 -19.14 -20.12
N PRO A 34 15.09 -19.81 -21.29
CA PRO A 34 16.26 -20.18 -22.09
C PRO A 34 17.13 -18.99 -22.53
N GLU A 35 16.54 -17.82 -22.76
CA GLU A 35 17.28 -16.61 -23.15
C GLU A 35 18.09 -16.06 -21.97
N HIS A 36 17.49 -16.04 -20.77
CA HIS A 36 18.15 -15.60 -19.55
C HIS A 36 19.25 -16.58 -19.14
N ASP A 37 19.02 -17.88 -19.27
CA ASP A 37 19.99 -18.93 -18.95
C ASP A 37 21.21 -18.86 -19.88
N ASN A 38 20.99 -18.60 -21.18
CA ASN A 38 22.07 -18.37 -22.14
C ASN A 38 22.85 -17.10 -21.80
N LEU A 39 22.16 -15.99 -21.52
CA LEU A 39 22.79 -14.73 -21.14
C LEU A 39 23.65 -14.88 -19.88
N LEU A 40 23.15 -15.55 -18.86
CA LEU A 40 23.89 -15.84 -17.63
C LEU A 40 25.14 -16.66 -17.94
N SER A 41 25.06 -17.64 -18.83
CA SER A 41 26.19 -18.47 -19.24
C SER A 41 27.32 -17.66 -19.86
N VAL A 42 27.00 -16.74 -20.78
CA VAL A 42 27.97 -15.81 -21.39
C VAL A 42 28.64 -14.94 -20.33
N CYS A 43 27.84 -14.36 -19.43
CA CYS A 43 28.34 -13.48 -18.36
C CYS A 43 29.25 -14.24 -17.37
N MET A 44 28.90 -15.49 -17.04
CA MET A 44 29.71 -16.36 -16.19
C MET A 44 31.05 -16.70 -16.85
N LEU A 45 31.07 -17.00 -18.14
CA LEU A 45 32.33 -17.23 -18.89
C LEU A 45 33.22 -15.99 -18.91
N TRP A 46 32.64 -14.81 -19.17
CA TRP A 46 33.37 -13.54 -19.11
C TRP A 46 34.00 -13.29 -17.74
N ARG A 47 33.26 -13.51 -16.66
CA ARG A 47 33.75 -13.34 -15.29
C ARG A 47 34.83 -14.35 -14.92
N ARG A 48 34.72 -15.61 -15.37
CA ARG A 48 35.73 -16.66 -15.11
C ARG A 48 37.09 -16.37 -15.74
N ARG A 49 37.13 -15.64 -16.86
CA ARG A 49 38.40 -15.24 -17.51
C ARG A 49 39.27 -14.32 -16.64
N ASP A 50 38.70 -13.58 -15.71
CA ASP A 50 39.44 -12.75 -14.74
C ASP A 50 38.63 -12.57 -13.44
N MET A 51 38.63 -13.60 -12.60
CA MET A 51 37.87 -13.57 -11.35
C MET A 51 38.43 -12.60 -10.30
N GLU A 52 39.66 -12.08 -10.48
CA GLU A 52 40.24 -11.13 -9.53
C GLU A 52 39.65 -9.74 -9.77
N ASN A 53 39.53 -9.31 -11.03
CA ASN A 53 39.04 -7.98 -11.40
C ASN A 53 37.57 -7.92 -11.82
N ARG A 54 36.93 -9.04 -12.17
CA ARG A 54 35.54 -9.07 -12.65
C ARG A 54 34.58 -9.58 -11.58
N ARG A 55 33.45 -8.90 -11.43
CA ARG A 55 32.35 -9.29 -10.55
C ARG A 55 31.06 -9.34 -11.37
N LEU A 56 30.27 -10.37 -11.11
CA LEU A 56 28.93 -10.53 -11.67
C LEU A 56 27.93 -10.53 -10.51
N VAL A 57 26.92 -9.68 -10.61
CA VAL A 57 25.78 -9.62 -9.70
C VAL A 57 24.55 -10.03 -10.49
N VAL A 58 23.80 -10.99 -9.96
CA VAL A 58 22.54 -11.43 -10.55
C VAL A 58 21.43 -11.11 -9.56
N THR A 59 20.53 -10.24 -9.96
CA THR A 59 19.36 -9.84 -9.17
C THR A 59 18.14 -10.55 -9.73
N THR A 60 17.44 -11.27 -8.86
CA THR A 60 16.23 -12.00 -9.19
C THR A 60 15.20 -11.78 -8.08
N SER A 61 13.93 -11.83 -8.47
CA SER A 61 12.82 -11.72 -7.51
C SER A 61 12.44 -13.08 -6.89
N MET A 62 12.90 -14.19 -7.47
CA MET A 62 12.66 -15.56 -7.01
C MET A 62 13.92 -16.12 -6.37
N GLY A 63 13.81 -17.13 -5.52
CA GLY A 63 14.96 -17.96 -5.16
C GLY A 63 15.47 -18.71 -6.40
N ALA A 64 16.45 -18.15 -7.12
CA ALA A 64 17.00 -18.71 -8.36
C ALA A 64 17.96 -19.90 -8.15
N ARG A 65 17.97 -20.49 -6.94
CA ARG A 65 18.90 -21.54 -6.54
C ARG A 65 18.14 -22.67 -5.86
N ILE A 66 17.49 -23.49 -6.66
CA ILE A 66 16.71 -24.65 -6.20
C ILE A 66 17.62 -25.66 -5.45
N LYS A 67 18.88 -25.80 -5.86
CA LYS A 67 19.89 -26.63 -5.17
C LYS A 67 21.19 -25.86 -5.00
N VAL A 68 21.65 -25.75 -3.76
CA VAL A 68 22.95 -25.17 -3.40
C VAL A 68 23.98 -26.30 -3.34
N TYR A 69 25.04 -26.19 -4.15
CA TYR A 69 26.19 -27.10 -4.12
C TYR A 69 27.37 -26.36 -3.50
N SER A 70 27.62 -26.59 -2.21
CA SER A 70 28.62 -25.84 -1.42
C SER A 70 30.02 -25.85 -2.01
N GLU A 71 30.45 -26.96 -2.60
CA GLU A 71 31.74 -27.09 -3.27
C GLU A 71 31.82 -26.19 -4.52
N GLN A 72 30.78 -26.19 -5.34
CA GLN A 72 30.71 -25.34 -6.52
C GLN A 72 30.68 -23.85 -6.13
N ASP A 73 29.99 -23.50 -5.05
CA ASP A 73 29.94 -22.13 -4.55
C ASP A 73 31.29 -21.64 -4.07
N MET A 74 32.07 -22.52 -3.44
CA MET A 74 33.42 -22.21 -3.01
C MET A 74 34.34 -21.99 -4.23
N ILE A 75 34.26 -22.88 -5.23
CA ILE A 75 35.03 -22.78 -6.48
C ILE A 75 34.68 -21.48 -7.22
N GLU A 76 33.40 -21.19 -7.37
CA GLU A 76 32.91 -20.00 -8.07
C GLU A 76 32.90 -18.75 -7.20
N ARG A 77 33.28 -18.83 -5.92
CA ARG A 77 33.21 -17.72 -4.94
C ARG A 77 31.82 -17.05 -4.91
N ILE A 78 30.76 -17.84 -5.02
CA ILE A 78 29.37 -17.34 -5.04
C ILE A 78 29.01 -16.87 -3.64
N LYS A 79 28.43 -15.68 -3.56
CA LYS A 79 27.83 -15.14 -2.34
C LYS A 79 26.39 -14.78 -2.62
N GLU A 80 25.48 -15.39 -1.89
CA GLU A 80 24.07 -15.05 -1.93
C GLU A 80 23.77 -13.95 -0.91
N MET A 81 23.03 -12.93 -1.35
CA MET A 81 22.58 -11.86 -0.48
C MET A 81 21.08 -11.73 -0.61
N LYS A 82 20.38 -11.89 0.51
CA LYS A 82 18.94 -11.65 0.59
C LYS A 82 18.69 -10.16 0.76
N VAL A 83 17.92 -9.58 -0.17
CA VAL A 83 17.47 -8.19 -0.08
C VAL A 83 16.12 -8.18 0.62
N TYR A 84 16.07 -7.53 1.77
CA TYR A 84 14.83 -7.38 2.53
C TYR A 84 14.04 -6.17 2.02
N SER A 85 12.73 -6.26 2.15
CA SER A 85 11.81 -5.16 1.99
C SER A 85 12.11 -4.06 3.00
N TRP A 86 12.12 -2.81 2.54
CA TRP A 86 12.43 -1.67 3.39
C TRP A 86 11.23 -1.27 4.24
N MET A 87 11.53 -0.82 5.45
CA MET A 87 10.60 -0.19 6.38
C MET A 87 10.47 1.31 6.06
N LEU A 88 9.38 1.93 6.53
CA LEU A 88 9.11 3.35 6.32
C LEU A 88 10.29 4.25 6.74
N GLU A 89 10.91 3.96 7.88
CA GLU A 89 12.03 4.76 8.40
C GLU A 89 13.29 4.68 7.52
N GLU A 90 13.53 3.53 6.87
CA GLU A 90 14.65 3.38 5.92
C GLU A 90 14.42 4.26 4.68
N TYR A 91 13.19 4.32 4.18
CA TYR A 91 12.86 5.23 3.08
C TYR A 91 12.97 6.71 3.48
N LYS A 92 12.47 7.07 4.68
CA LYS A 92 12.58 8.42 5.22
C LYS A 92 14.04 8.85 5.38
N GLU A 93 14.91 7.95 5.83
CA GLU A 93 16.35 8.20 5.90
C GLU A 93 16.95 8.39 4.51
N ALA A 94 16.62 7.52 3.56
CA ALA A 94 17.17 7.58 2.21
C ALA A 94 16.86 8.91 1.50
N VAL A 95 15.65 9.45 1.62
CA VAL A 95 15.28 10.72 0.97
C VAL A 95 15.87 11.96 1.64
N LYS A 96 16.52 11.84 2.80
CA LYS A 96 17.36 12.92 3.36
C LYS A 96 18.59 13.18 2.50
N HIS A 97 19.05 12.19 1.73
CA HIS A 97 20.19 12.35 0.83
C HIS A 97 19.78 13.05 -0.47
N ASP A 98 20.25 14.29 -0.65
CA ASP A 98 19.89 15.14 -1.78
C ASP A 98 20.20 14.53 -3.15
N LEU A 99 21.34 13.83 -3.29
CA LEU A 99 21.72 13.21 -4.56
C LEU A 99 20.74 12.11 -4.96
N LEU A 100 20.29 11.29 -4.01
CA LEU A 100 19.29 10.27 -4.27
C LEU A 100 17.95 10.94 -4.59
N TYR A 101 17.48 11.84 -3.72
CA TYR A 101 16.16 12.45 -3.87
C TYR A 101 16.00 13.19 -5.21
N LYS A 102 17.02 13.93 -5.66
CA LYS A 102 16.99 14.60 -6.97
C LYS A 102 16.68 13.66 -8.14
N ASN A 103 17.15 12.41 -8.07
CA ASN A 103 16.92 11.41 -9.12
C ASN A 103 15.54 10.73 -9.02
N VAL A 104 14.95 10.68 -7.83
CA VAL A 104 13.69 9.93 -7.58
C VAL A 104 12.50 10.83 -7.26
N ALA A 105 12.69 12.16 -7.17
CA ALA A 105 11.67 13.11 -6.75
C ALA A 105 10.37 13.00 -7.57
N ASN A 106 10.49 12.86 -8.90
CA ASN A 106 9.32 12.70 -9.78
C ASN A 106 8.59 11.36 -9.59
N MET A 107 9.26 10.36 -9.05
CA MET A 107 8.69 9.04 -8.80
C MET A 107 8.04 8.99 -7.41
N VAL A 108 8.72 9.50 -6.38
CA VAL A 108 8.27 9.53 -4.99
C VAL A 108 7.16 10.56 -4.80
N GLY A 109 7.27 11.71 -5.45
CA GLY A 109 6.28 12.76 -5.45
C GLY A 109 4.95 12.23 -5.94
N THR A 110 3.93 12.30 -5.08
CA THR A 110 2.56 12.07 -5.51
C THR A 110 2.10 13.26 -6.34
N SER A 111 1.70 13.03 -7.59
CA SER A 111 0.84 13.96 -8.34
C SER A 111 -0.51 14.23 -7.65
N LEU A 112 -0.80 13.49 -6.55
CA LEU A 112 -1.91 13.69 -5.62
C LEU A 112 -1.68 14.95 -4.75
N GLY A 113 -1.69 16.11 -5.42
CA GLY A 113 -1.96 17.43 -4.86
C GLY A 113 -0.95 18.00 -3.86
N THR A 114 -0.18 18.99 -4.32
CA THR A 114 0.15 20.18 -3.52
C THR A 114 -1.13 20.68 -2.87
N ARG A 115 -1.38 20.32 -1.60
CA ARG A 115 -2.49 20.89 -0.85
C ARG A 115 -2.31 22.40 -0.83
N ASN A 116 -3.35 23.15 -1.17
CA ASN A 116 -3.48 24.59 -0.88
C ASN A 116 -3.63 24.87 0.64
N THR A 117 -3.16 23.98 1.50
CA THR A 117 -2.95 24.36 2.89
C THR A 117 -1.71 25.23 2.88
N MET A 118 -1.87 26.52 3.16
CA MET A 118 -0.78 27.34 3.67
C MET A 118 -0.28 26.71 4.99
N ARG A 119 0.40 25.57 4.93
CA ARG A 119 1.13 25.04 6.07
C ARG A 119 2.33 25.96 6.24
N LYS A 120 2.20 26.86 7.21
CA LYS A 120 3.29 27.73 7.67
C LYS A 120 4.54 26.87 7.87
N GLN A 121 5.60 27.20 7.12
CA GLN A 121 6.96 26.71 7.30
C GLN A 121 7.13 25.18 7.41
N GLU A 122 6.71 24.43 6.39
CA GLU A 122 7.24 23.07 6.23
C GLU A 122 8.67 23.12 5.68
N THR A 123 9.57 22.37 6.32
CA THR A 123 10.93 22.16 5.81
C THR A 123 10.94 21.18 4.64
N GLU A 124 11.94 21.28 3.77
CA GLU A 124 12.12 20.36 2.64
C GLU A 124 12.20 18.89 3.10
N GLN A 125 12.83 18.62 4.24
CA GLN A 125 12.94 17.25 4.78
C GLN A 125 11.58 16.69 5.23
N GLU A 126 10.75 17.50 5.89
CA GLU A 126 9.38 17.13 6.27
C GLU A 126 8.52 16.85 5.02
N ARG A 127 8.67 17.67 3.97
CA ARG A 127 7.98 17.46 2.69
C ARG A 127 8.34 16.10 2.08
N ARG A 128 9.64 15.80 1.99
CA ARG A 128 10.15 14.52 1.45
C ARG A 128 9.66 13.33 2.25
N ALA A 129 9.74 13.41 3.58
CA ALA A 129 9.28 12.35 4.48
C ALA A 129 7.78 12.09 4.32
N ARG A 130 6.98 13.14 4.13
CA ARG A 130 5.54 13.03 3.89
C ARG A 130 5.22 12.38 2.54
N GLU A 131 5.93 12.75 1.47
CA GLU A 131 5.74 12.13 0.15
C GLU A 131 6.04 10.63 0.19
N VAL A 132 7.16 10.25 0.81
CA VAL A 132 7.52 8.85 1.07
C VAL A 132 6.44 8.16 1.88
N GLU A 133 5.98 8.75 2.98
CA GLU A 133 4.97 8.14 3.84
C GLU A 133 3.65 7.93 3.11
N SER A 134 3.22 8.89 2.30
CA SER A 134 2.03 8.78 1.46
C SER A 134 2.15 7.61 0.49
N LYS A 135 3.26 7.52 -0.24
CA LYS A 135 3.48 6.47 -1.23
C LYS A 135 3.72 5.10 -0.60
N TYR A 136 4.36 5.04 0.57
CA TYR A 136 4.62 3.79 1.31
C TYR A 136 3.33 3.05 1.66
N GLN A 137 2.21 3.74 1.84
CA GLN A 137 0.92 3.07 2.08
C GLN A 137 0.46 2.26 0.86
N ILE A 138 0.89 2.67 -0.33
CA ILE A 138 0.55 2.04 -1.61
C ILE A 138 1.56 0.96 -1.96
N VAL A 139 2.85 1.25 -1.84
CA VAL A 139 3.93 0.38 -2.35
C VAL A 139 4.72 -0.35 -1.26
N GLY A 140 4.56 0.09 -0.01
CA GLY A 140 5.19 -0.44 1.20
C GLY A 140 6.63 -0.86 1.00
N GLY A 141 6.90 -2.13 1.22
CA GLY A 141 8.25 -2.72 1.20
C GLY A 141 8.96 -2.72 -0.16
N SER A 142 8.27 -2.37 -1.26
CA SER A 142 8.84 -2.44 -2.62
C SER A 142 9.64 -1.18 -2.98
N CYS A 143 10.98 -1.27 -2.87
CA CYS A 143 11.87 -0.16 -3.24
C CYS A 143 11.75 0.21 -4.72
N ARG A 144 11.55 -0.80 -5.58
CA ARG A 144 11.35 -0.60 -7.02
C ARG A 144 10.13 0.27 -7.27
N TYR A 145 8.99 -0.05 -6.66
CA TYR A 145 7.79 0.78 -6.80
C TYR A 145 7.91 2.13 -6.08
N MET A 146 8.69 2.22 -4.99
CA MET A 146 8.95 3.49 -4.32
C MET A 146 9.75 4.47 -5.20
N PHE A 147 10.82 4.02 -5.86
CA PHE A 147 11.80 4.90 -6.48
C PHE A 147 11.84 4.89 -8.00
N GLN A 148 11.32 3.85 -8.66
CA GLN A 148 11.39 3.72 -10.12
C GLN A 148 10.05 3.99 -10.83
N TYR A 149 8.94 3.82 -10.13
CA TYR A 149 7.59 3.99 -10.69
C TYR A 149 6.96 5.25 -10.10
N THR A 150 6.13 5.95 -10.84
CA THR A 150 5.19 6.91 -10.25
C THR A 150 4.15 6.18 -9.40
N THR A 151 3.43 6.91 -8.56
CA THR A 151 2.36 6.32 -7.73
C THR A 151 1.27 5.66 -8.58
N ALA A 152 0.88 6.29 -9.71
CA ALA A 152 -0.14 5.75 -10.60
C ALA A 152 0.29 4.45 -11.28
N GLU A 153 1.52 4.40 -11.81
CA GLU A 153 2.05 3.18 -12.44
C GLU A 153 2.21 2.05 -11.41
N ALA A 154 2.63 2.37 -10.18
CA ALA A 154 2.73 1.37 -9.11
C ALA A 154 1.35 0.76 -8.77
N ILE A 155 0.29 1.59 -8.69
CA ILE A 155 -1.08 1.11 -8.49
C ILE A 155 -1.48 0.17 -9.63
N GLU A 156 -1.26 0.57 -10.89
CA GLU A 156 -1.59 -0.26 -12.06
C GLU A 156 -0.89 -1.62 -12.01
N GLN A 157 0.42 -1.63 -11.71
CA GLN A 157 1.20 -2.87 -11.60
C GLN A 157 0.73 -3.77 -10.45
N LEU A 158 0.35 -3.19 -9.31
CA LEU A 158 -0.20 -3.93 -8.18
C LEU A 158 -1.58 -4.51 -8.51
N CYS A 159 -2.46 -3.74 -9.15
CA CYS A 159 -3.76 -4.21 -9.61
C CYS A 159 -3.63 -5.34 -10.63
N PHE A 160 -2.73 -5.21 -11.60
CA PHE A 160 -2.43 -6.26 -12.57
C PHE A 160 -1.90 -7.52 -11.88
N ALA A 161 -0.98 -7.36 -10.92
CA ALA A 161 -0.45 -8.47 -10.14
C ALA A 161 -1.57 -9.20 -9.37
N MET A 162 -2.49 -8.48 -8.71
CA MET A 162 -3.64 -9.07 -8.05
C MET A 162 -4.61 -9.76 -9.01
N ALA A 163 -4.81 -9.24 -10.22
CA ALA A 163 -5.63 -9.86 -11.26
C ALA A 163 -5.04 -11.19 -11.75
N SER A 164 -3.71 -11.32 -11.76
CA SER A 164 -2.97 -12.51 -12.21
C SER A 164 -2.87 -13.64 -11.17
N VAL A 165 -3.40 -13.45 -9.95
CA VAL A 165 -3.36 -14.48 -8.91
C VAL A 165 -4.46 -15.51 -9.16
N ASP A 166 -4.06 -16.73 -9.55
CA ASP A 166 -4.99 -17.84 -9.81
C ASP A 166 -5.63 -18.40 -8.52
N ASN A 167 -4.86 -18.45 -7.41
CA ASN A 167 -5.33 -18.94 -6.13
C ASN A 167 -4.86 -18.04 -4.98
N PHE A 168 -5.79 -17.29 -4.39
CA PHE A 168 -5.47 -16.38 -3.29
C PHE A 168 -5.10 -17.08 -1.99
N GLU A 169 -5.45 -18.36 -1.82
CA GLU A 169 -5.02 -19.13 -0.65
C GLU A 169 -3.49 -19.35 -0.66
N THR A 170 -2.87 -19.43 -1.84
CA THR A 170 -1.40 -19.55 -1.92
C THR A 170 -0.69 -18.23 -1.59
N LEU A 171 -1.39 -17.07 -1.65
CA LEU A 171 -0.81 -15.82 -1.11
C LEU A 171 -0.76 -15.83 0.42
N MET A 172 -1.63 -16.61 1.06
CA MET A 172 -1.71 -16.69 2.53
C MET A 172 -0.81 -17.77 3.10
N ASP A 173 -0.26 -18.66 2.26
CA ASP A 173 0.78 -19.58 2.66
C ASP A 173 2.15 -18.86 2.74
N LEU A 174 2.25 -17.95 3.71
CA LEU A 174 3.48 -17.24 4.07
C LEU A 174 4.58 -18.15 4.61
N LYS A 175 4.32 -19.47 4.68
CA LYS A 175 5.31 -20.52 5.02
C LYS A 175 5.96 -21.09 3.76
N THR A 176 5.40 -20.84 2.58
CA THR A 176 6.07 -21.18 1.32
C THR A 176 7.27 -20.26 1.17
N GLY A 177 8.48 -20.82 1.21
CA GLY A 177 9.72 -20.05 1.12
C GLY A 177 9.88 -19.30 -0.21
N ASP A 178 10.96 -18.51 -0.29
CA ASP A 178 11.42 -17.74 -1.47
C ASP A 178 11.57 -18.56 -2.77
N GLN A 179 11.52 -19.89 -2.68
CA GLN A 179 11.64 -20.83 -3.80
C GLN A 179 10.30 -21.22 -4.46
N ALA A 180 9.17 -20.73 -3.95
CA ALA A 180 7.85 -21.09 -4.45
C ALA A 180 7.56 -20.45 -5.82
N LYS A 181 7.60 -21.24 -6.91
CA LYS A 181 7.31 -20.81 -8.30
C LYS A 181 5.97 -20.08 -8.52
N ARG A 182 5.05 -20.17 -7.56
CA ARG A 182 3.70 -19.58 -7.61
C ARG A 182 3.58 -18.24 -6.86
N MET A 183 4.63 -17.76 -6.19
CA MET A 183 4.56 -16.47 -5.53
C MET A 183 4.61 -15.33 -6.55
N VAL A 184 3.60 -14.48 -6.50
CA VAL A 184 3.63 -13.19 -7.19
C VAL A 184 4.47 -12.26 -6.32
N ASN A 185 5.79 -12.24 -6.52
CA ASN A 185 6.76 -11.44 -5.74
C ASN A 185 6.47 -9.93 -5.68
N ARG A 186 5.47 -9.47 -6.44
CA ARG A 186 4.99 -8.09 -6.47
C ARG A 186 4.03 -7.76 -5.33
N LEU A 187 3.39 -8.77 -4.71
CA LEU A 187 2.38 -8.61 -3.66
C LEU A 187 2.89 -8.96 -2.25
N HIS A 188 4.06 -9.61 -2.15
CA HIS A 188 4.68 -9.99 -0.89
C HIS A 188 6.00 -9.27 -0.65
N GLY A 189 6.31 -9.05 0.62
CA GLY A 189 7.59 -8.55 1.09
C GLY A 189 8.20 -9.47 2.14
N MET A 190 9.53 -9.44 2.22
CA MET A 190 10.32 -10.15 3.22
C MET A 190 10.98 -9.12 4.13
N TYR A 191 10.55 -9.03 5.38
CA TYR A 191 10.98 -8.02 6.35
C TYR A 191 11.88 -8.66 7.40
N ARG A 192 12.93 -7.94 7.79
CA ARG A 192 13.80 -8.33 8.90
C ARG A 192 13.53 -7.44 10.11
N VAL A 193 13.21 -8.06 11.24
CA VAL A 193 13.00 -7.37 12.52
C VAL A 193 13.89 -8.05 13.56
N GLY A 194 14.98 -7.38 13.93
CA GLY A 194 16.07 -8.02 14.68
C GLY A 194 16.64 -9.19 13.89
N ASP A 195 16.75 -10.36 14.53
CA ASP A 195 17.26 -11.58 13.91
C ASP A 195 16.18 -12.39 13.16
N ASN A 196 14.91 -12.00 13.29
CA ASN A 196 13.79 -12.73 12.71
C ASN A 196 13.42 -12.22 11.32
N VAL A 197 13.03 -13.14 10.44
CA VAL A 197 12.54 -12.84 9.09
C VAL A 197 11.05 -13.14 9.03
N HIS A 198 10.30 -12.15 8.53
CA HIS A 198 8.85 -12.20 8.43
C HIS A 198 8.42 -12.00 6.98
N TRP A 199 7.46 -12.79 6.54
CA TRP A 199 6.79 -12.63 5.25
C TRP A 199 5.44 -11.95 5.46
N GLY A 200 5.06 -11.08 4.54
CA GLY A 200 3.77 -10.40 4.61
C GLY A 200 3.40 -9.77 3.28
N LEU A 201 2.20 -9.20 3.23
CA LEU A 201 1.79 -8.39 2.09
C LEU A 201 2.70 -7.16 1.99
N VAL A 202 2.96 -6.74 0.76
CA VAL A 202 3.95 -5.68 0.48
C VAL A 202 3.50 -4.32 1.00
N SER A 203 2.20 -4.05 1.06
CA SER A 203 1.66 -2.74 1.46
C SER A 203 0.23 -2.82 2.02
N ARG A 204 -0.20 -1.72 2.66
CA ARG A 204 -1.58 -1.53 3.12
C ARG A 204 -2.58 -1.57 1.96
N PHE A 205 -2.27 -0.88 0.87
CA PHE A 205 -3.11 -0.87 -0.32
C PHE A 205 -3.42 -2.29 -0.82
N VAL A 206 -2.39 -3.13 -0.97
CA VAL A 206 -2.56 -4.54 -1.38
C VAL A 206 -3.43 -5.30 -0.38
N ALA A 207 -3.18 -5.12 0.92
CA ALA A 207 -3.98 -5.77 1.96
C ALA A 207 -5.47 -5.40 1.87
N THR A 208 -5.79 -4.11 1.77
CA THR A 208 -7.17 -3.63 1.72
C THR A 208 -7.87 -4.02 0.41
N GLU A 209 -7.19 -3.97 -0.73
CA GLU A 209 -7.74 -4.42 -2.02
C GLU A 209 -8.05 -5.93 -2.02
N LEU A 210 -7.14 -6.75 -1.49
CA LEU A 210 -7.38 -8.19 -1.34
C LEU A 210 -8.52 -8.49 -0.37
N ALA A 211 -8.62 -7.76 0.75
CA ALA A 211 -9.73 -7.91 1.69
C ALA A 211 -11.09 -7.56 1.07
N GLN A 212 -11.14 -6.49 0.28
CA GLN A 212 -12.35 -6.12 -0.45
C GLN A 212 -12.75 -7.22 -1.46
N ARG A 213 -11.78 -7.77 -2.20
CA ARG A 213 -12.03 -8.78 -3.25
C ARG A 213 -12.37 -10.16 -2.70
N LEU A 214 -11.75 -10.56 -1.59
CA LEU A 214 -11.86 -11.91 -1.03
C LEU A 214 -12.80 -11.99 0.17
N GLY A 215 -13.30 -10.84 0.62
CA GLY A 215 -14.28 -10.72 1.67
C GLY A 215 -13.74 -11.04 3.07
N GLU A 216 -14.67 -11.12 4.02
CA GLU A 216 -14.37 -11.24 5.44
C GLU A 216 -13.51 -12.47 5.77
N THR A 217 -13.73 -13.60 5.11
CA THR A 217 -12.98 -14.85 5.32
C THR A 217 -11.47 -14.65 5.15
N PHE A 218 -11.05 -13.81 4.21
CA PHE A 218 -9.64 -13.49 4.00
C PHE A 218 -9.05 -12.72 5.19
N VAL A 219 -9.77 -11.72 5.69
CA VAL A 219 -9.35 -10.94 6.87
C VAL A 219 -9.17 -11.87 8.07
N ARG A 220 -10.06 -12.85 8.25
CA ARG A 220 -9.96 -13.86 9.32
C ARG A 220 -8.73 -14.75 9.19
N LYS A 221 -8.39 -15.17 7.98
CA LYS A 221 -7.17 -15.97 7.75
C LYS A 221 -5.92 -15.19 8.17
N ILE A 222 -5.89 -13.87 7.96
CA ILE A 222 -4.79 -13.02 8.43
C ILE A 222 -4.77 -12.93 9.96
N GLU A 223 -5.93 -12.72 10.60
CA GLU A 223 -6.04 -12.65 12.08
C GLU A 223 -5.51 -13.92 12.79
N GLN A 224 -5.65 -15.08 12.16
CA GLN A 224 -5.18 -16.37 12.68
C GLN A 224 -3.66 -16.56 12.57
N LEU A 225 -2.94 -15.70 11.85
CA LEU A 225 -1.48 -15.79 11.76
C LEU A 225 -0.81 -15.40 13.08
N VAL A 226 0.18 -16.18 13.48
CA VAL A 226 0.89 -16.03 14.77
C VAL A 226 1.51 -14.64 14.88
N GLY A 227 1.25 -13.95 16.00
CA GLY A 227 1.83 -12.64 16.32
C GLY A 227 1.06 -11.44 15.76
N ILE A 228 0.10 -11.63 14.85
CA ILE A 228 -0.66 -10.51 14.26
C ILE A 228 -1.60 -9.85 15.28
N ALA A 229 -2.31 -10.65 16.09
CA ALA A 229 -3.27 -10.15 17.08
C ALA A 229 -2.63 -9.28 18.20
N GLN A 230 -1.31 -9.37 18.39
CA GLN A 230 -0.58 -8.68 19.46
C GLN A 230 -0.06 -7.30 19.03
N ASN A 231 -0.13 -6.96 17.73
CA ASN A 231 0.35 -5.69 17.21
C ASN A 231 -0.81 -4.67 17.06
N PRO A 232 -0.83 -3.56 17.82
CA PRO A 232 -1.92 -2.56 17.75
C PRO A 232 -2.10 -1.91 16.38
N ILE A 233 -1.01 -1.68 15.63
CA ILE A 233 -1.07 -1.09 14.28
C ILE A 233 -1.75 -2.06 13.32
N LEU A 234 -1.41 -3.35 13.40
CA LEU A 234 -2.05 -4.39 12.59
C LEU A 234 -3.52 -4.56 12.97
N ARG A 235 -3.90 -4.38 14.24
CA ARG A 235 -5.32 -4.42 14.65
C ARG A 235 -6.14 -3.30 13.99
N CYS A 236 -5.62 -2.08 13.93
CA CYS A 236 -6.29 -0.98 13.23
C CYS A 236 -6.44 -1.28 11.73
N LEU A 237 -5.36 -1.79 11.10
CA LEU A 237 -5.38 -2.18 9.70
C LEU A 237 -6.39 -3.30 9.42
N LEU A 238 -6.41 -4.36 10.22
CA LEU A 238 -7.37 -5.46 10.10
C LEU A 238 -8.81 -5.00 10.25
N PHE A 239 -9.04 -4.05 11.16
CA PHE A 239 -10.36 -3.48 11.37
C PHE A 239 -10.84 -2.67 10.16
N GLU A 240 -9.95 -1.88 9.54
CA GLU A 240 -10.23 -1.22 8.26
C GLU A 240 -10.48 -2.22 7.12
N MET A 241 -9.65 -3.25 7.02
CA MET A 241 -9.82 -4.31 6.02
C MET A 241 -11.18 -5.01 6.19
N LEU A 242 -11.59 -5.27 7.43
CA LEU A 242 -12.89 -5.86 7.74
C LEU A 242 -14.05 -4.95 7.33
N PHE A 243 -13.92 -3.64 7.56
CA PHE A 243 -14.90 -2.66 7.10
C PHE A 243 -15.08 -2.72 5.58
N PHE A 244 -13.99 -2.63 4.81
CA PHE A 244 -14.06 -2.67 3.35
C PHE A 244 -14.52 -4.02 2.79
N ALA A 245 -14.10 -5.11 3.44
CA ALA A 245 -14.56 -6.46 3.10
C ALA A 245 -16.07 -6.61 3.28
N ARG A 246 -16.69 -5.92 4.24
CA ARG A 246 -18.13 -5.99 4.52
C ARG A 246 -18.95 -5.01 3.71
N ILE A 247 -18.56 -3.73 3.67
CA ILE A 247 -19.33 -2.74 2.92
C ILE A 247 -19.30 -3.03 1.41
N GLY A 248 -18.25 -3.67 0.91
CA GLY A 248 -18.09 -4.04 -0.50
C GLY A 248 -18.78 -5.33 -0.93
N ASN A 249 -19.29 -6.14 0.00
CA ASN A 249 -19.82 -7.48 -0.29
C ASN A 249 -21.18 -7.72 0.38
N ASN A 250 -22.00 -8.60 -0.18
CA ASN A 250 -23.25 -9.01 0.45
C ASN A 250 -22.99 -9.79 1.76
N PRO A 251 -23.79 -9.57 2.82
CA PRO A 251 -25.03 -8.78 2.86
C PRO A 251 -24.85 -7.27 3.08
N GLY A 252 -23.61 -6.78 3.19
CA GLY A 252 -23.26 -5.41 3.52
C GLY A 252 -22.64 -5.29 4.92
N LEU A 253 -22.82 -4.13 5.54
CA LEU A 253 -22.22 -3.82 6.84
C LEU A 253 -23.29 -3.62 7.92
N ARG A 254 -23.32 -4.51 8.92
CA ARG A 254 -24.13 -4.31 10.13
C ARG A 254 -23.38 -3.45 11.14
N VAL A 255 -24.01 -2.38 11.60
CA VAL A 255 -23.50 -1.50 12.66
C VAL A 255 -24.51 -1.36 13.79
N THR A 256 -24.03 -1.13 15.01
CA THR A 256 -24.85 -0.91 16.20
C THR A 256 -24.65 0.53 16.69
N SER A 257 -25.74 1.28 16.89
CA SER A 257 -25.66 2.63 17.47
C SER A 257 -25.38 2.58 18.98
N ARG A 258 -25.03 3.72 19.58
CA ARG A 258 -24.88 3.82 21.06
C ARG A 258 -26.16 3.50 21.83
N THR A 259 -27.32 3.62 21.21
CA THR A 259 -28.61 3.27 21.83
C THR A 259 -28.92 1.77 21.72
N GLY A 260 -28.06 1.00 21.07
CA GLY A 260 -28.23 -0.45 20.84
C GLY A 260 -29.04 -0.79 19.59
N GLU A 261 -29.45 0.21 18.80
CA GLU A 261 -30.15 0.00 17.53
C GLU A 261 -29.21 -0.60 16.49
N GLU A 262 -29.62 -1.69 15.84
CA GLU A 262 -28.86 -2.29 14.74
C GLU A 262 -29.33 -1.72 13.39
N VAL A 263 -28.37 -1.21 12.63
CA VAL A 263 -28.59 -0.65 11.29
C VAL A 263 -27.76 -1.47 10.31
N ASN A 264 -28.40 -1.92 9.22
CA ASN A 264 -27.70 -2.58 8.13
C ASN A 264 -27.45 -1.55 7.02
N TRP A 265 -26.18 -1.34 6.68
CA TRP A 265 -25.78 -0.60 5.49
C TRP A 265 -25.70 -1.60 4.33
N GLU A 266 -26.37 -1.26 3.22
CA GLU A 266 -26.36 -2.07 2.01
C GLU A 266 -24.94 -2.25 1.47
N SER A 267 -24.71 -3.34 0.73
CA SER A 267 -23.47 -3.53 -0.02
C SER A 267 -23.33 -2.42 -1.07
N LEU A 268 -22.19 -1.75 -1.08
CA LEU A 268 -21.85 -0.67 -2.00
C LEU A 268 -20.65 -1.06 -2.87
N ALA A 269 -20.65 -0.60 -4.11
CA ALA A 269 -19.42 -0.63 -4.91
C ALA A 269 -18.36 0.23 -4.21
N VAL A 270 -17.19 -0.34 -3.94
CA VAL A 270 -16.06 0.38 -3.36
C VAL A 270 -15.09 0.78 -4.46
N LYS A 271 -14.84 2.08 -4.61
CA LYS A 271 -13.95 2.64 -5.64
C LYS A 271 -12.85 3.47 -5.02
N THR A 272 -11.63 3.28 -5.50
CA THR A 272 -10.52 4.17 -5.14
C THR A 272 -10.68 5.53 -5.80
N PHE A 273 -10.41 6.61 -5.07
CA PHE A 273 -10.42 7.96 -5.63
C PHE A 273 -9.30 8.84 -5.06
N ASP A 274 -8.91 9.86 -5.81
CA ASP A 274 -8.04 10.92 -5.33
C ASP A 274 -8.89 12.11 -4.84
N PRO A 275 -8.92 12.39 -3.52
CA PRO A 275 -9.68 13.51 -2.96
C PRO A 275 -9.08 14.88 -3.29
N THR A 276 -7.96 14.95 -4.02
CA THR A 276 -7.40 16.21 -4.54
C THR A 276 -7.80 16.49 -5.99
N GLN A 277 -8.44 15.53 -6.65
CA GLN A 277 -8.90 15.66 -8.03
C GLN A 277 -10.42 15.78 -8.08
N LEU A 278 -10.92 16.43 -9.13
CA LEU A 278 -12.35 16.53 -9.39
C LEU A 278 -12.93 15.14 -9.58
N TYR A 279 -13.82 14.74 -8.67
CA TYR A 279 -14.52 13.47 -8.79
C TYR A 279 -15.59 13.58 -9.88
N THR A 280 -15.51 12.70 -10.89
CA THR A 280 -16.55 12.56 -11.91
C THR A 280 -17.44 11.38 -11.53
N SER A 281 -18.69 11.67 -11.17
CA SER A 281 -19.64 10.63 -10.74
C SER A 281 -19.90 9.62 -11.85
N GLY A 282 -19.83 8.33 -11.52
CA GLY A 282 -20.31 7.25 -12.37
C GLY A 282 -21.85 7.16 -12.42
N ILE A 283 -22.36 6.09 -13.04
CA ILE A 283 -23.80 5.80 -13.20
C ILE A 283 -24.44 5.25 -11.90
N GLU A 284 -23.63 4.91 -10.91
CA GLU A 284 -24.07 4.27 -9.66
C GLU A 284 -24.92 5.19 -8.79
N ARG A 285 -26.01 4.65 -8.22
CA ARG A 285 -26.90 5.40 -7.33
C ARG A 285 -26.28 5.70 -5.97
N SER A 286 -25.48 4.77 -5.45
CA SER A 286 -24.70 4.95 -4.23
C SER A 286 -23.35 4.24 -4.38
N VAL A 287 -22.28 4.84 -3.84
CA VAL A 287 -20.91 4.34 -3.98
C VAL A 287 -20.12 4.63 -2.70
N CYS A 288 -19.22 3.73 -2.33
CA CYS A 288 -18.25 3.94 -1.26
C CYS A 288 -16.89 4.31 -1.89
N LEU A 289 -16.47 5.54 -1.70
CA LEU A 289 -15.20 6.04 -2.20
C LEU A 289 -14.10 5.85 -1.16
N LYS A 290 -13.05 5.12 -1.51
CA LYS A 290 -11.86 4.89 -0.69
C LYS A 290 -10.73 5.81 -1.15
N PRO A 291 -10.23 6.74 -0.33
CA PRO A 291 -9.12 7.61 -0.70
C PRO A 291 -7.86 6.80 -1.03
N ILE A 292 -7.20 7.14 -2.13
CA ILE A 292 -5.87 6.58 -2.47
C ILE A 292 -4.80 7.16 -1.55
N ALA A 293 -4.93 8.43 -1.17
CA ALA A 293 -4.02 9.10 -0.26
C ALA A 293 -4.39 8.81 1.20
N TRP A 294 -3.45 8.23 1.94
CA TRP A 294 -3.58 7.94 3.38
C TRP A 294 -3.58 9.19 4.27
N ASN A 295 -3.05 10.31 3.78
CA ASN A 295 -2.88 11.53 4.56
C ASN A 295 -4.18 12.38 4.68
N GLN A 296 -5.37 11.82 4.42
CA GLN A 296 -6.64 12.51 4.60
C GLN A 296 -7.03 12.70 6.07
N GLY A 297 -6.28 12.13 7.01
CA GLY A 297 -6.20 12.54 8.42
C GLY A 297 -7.47 12.44 9.25
N SER A 298 -8.66 12.25 8.65
CA SER A 298 -9.94 12.28 9.36
C SER A 298 -11.06 11.48 8.71
N TYR A 299 -10.81 10.78 7.60
CA TYR A 299 -11.74 9.78 7.07
C TYR A 299 -10.99 8.69 6.28
N ASP A 300 -11.52 7.46 6.31
CA ASP A 300 -11.02 6.32 5.54
C ASP A 300 -11.94 5.99 4.35
N ALA A 301 -13.21 6.40 4.39
CA ALA A 301 -14.15 6.24 3.28
C ALA A 301 -15.15 7.41 3.18
N VAL A 302 -15.67 7.62 1.98
CA VAL A 302 -16.74 8.59 1.69
C VAL A 302 -17.86 7.86 0.96
N ILE A 303 -18.99 7.68 1.63
CA ILE A 303 -20.18 7.11 1.02
C ILE A 303 -20.98 8.25 0.39
N LEU A 304 -21.17 8.17 -0.93
CA LEU A 304 -22.04 9.05 -1.68
C LEU A 304 -23.35 8.33 -1.96
N ASP A 305 -24.46 8.89 -1.49
CA ASP A 305 -25.80 8.47 -1.84
C ASP A 305 -26.45 9.55 -2.71
N LEU A 306 -26.54 9.30 -4.03
CA LEU A 306 -27.10 10.26 -4.97
C LEU A 306 -28.62 10.37 -4.84
N ARG A 307 -29.31 9.35 -4.33
CA ARG A 307 -30.77 9.31 -4.20
C ARG A 307 -31.21 10.21 -3.05
N GLU A 308 -30.60 10.01 -1.89
CA GLU A 308 -30.90 10.76 -0.67
C GLU A 308 -30.07 12.05 -0.55
N ARG A 309 -29.13 12.27 -1.48
CA ARG A 309 -28.18 13.41 -1.51
C ARG A 309 -27.39 13.51 -0.20
N ILE A 310 -26.82 12.38 0.21
CA ILE A 310 -26.02 12.28 1.43
C ILE A 310 -24.56 12.10 1.05
N VAL A 311 -23.69 12.90 1.67
CA VAL A 311 -22.26 12.63 1.77
C VAL A 311 -21.98 12.17 3.19
N ARG A 312 -21.58 10.91 3.33
CA ARG A 312 -21.23 10.34 4.62
C ARG A 312 -19.74 10.02 4.65
N PHE A 313 -19.00 10.80 5.42
CA PHE A 313 -17.62 10.48 5.73
C PHE A 313 -17.58 9.44 6.83
N VAL A 314 -16.73 8.43 6.64
CA VAL A 314 -16.55 7.32 7.56
C VAL A 314 -15.10 7.28 8.01
N GLN A 315 -14.87 7.39 9.32
CA GLN A 315 -13.58 7.12 9.96
C GLN A 315 -13.68 5.77 10.66
N VAL A 316 -12.87 4.81 10.24
CA VAL A 316 -12.78 3.47 10.84
C VAL A 316 -11.63 3.50 11.84
N THR A 317 -11.89 3.14 13.09
CA THR A 317 -10.83 3.17 14.11
C THR A 317 -11.02 2.12 15.20
N ALA A 318 -9.92 1.48 15.58
CA ALA A 318 -9.87 0.62 16.76
C ALA A 318 -9.45 1.39 18.03
N ALA A 319 -9.08 2.67 17.91
CA ALA A 319 -8.72 3.52 19.05
C ALA A 319 -9.97 3.96 19.83
N SER A 320 -9.84 4.15 21.14
CA SER A 320 -10.89 4.70 22.01
C SER A 320 -10.96 6.23 22.01
N LYS A 321 -9.97 6.90 21.42
CA LYS A 321 -9.92 8.35 21.27
C LYS A 321 -9.45 8.75 19.88
N HIS A 322 -10.02 9.82 19.34
CA HIS A 322 -9.65 10.35 18.03
C HIS A 322 -9.89 11.86 17.94
N ASP A 323 -9.01 12.57 17.23
CA ASP A 323 -9.20 13.99 16.91
C ASP A 323 -10.16 14.14 15.72
N LEU A 324 -11.00 15.17 15.73
CA LEU A 324 -11.85 15.52 14.60
C LEU A 324 -11.24 16.73 13.88
N ARG A 325 -10.50 16.51 12.80
CA ARG A 325 -9.85 17.61 12.04
C ARG A 325 -10.69 17.98 10.84
N LEU A 326 -11.41 19.09 10.95
CA LEU A 326 -12.53 19.40 10.05
C LEU A 326 -12.09 19.83 8.64
N GLN A 327 -10.86 20.34 8.51
CA GLN A 327 -10.34 20.82 7.22
C GLN A 327 -10.32 19.73 6.14
N TYR A 328 -10.00 18.48 6.50
CA TYR A 328 -9.91 17.39 5.54
C TYR A 328 -11.26 17.06 4.88
N PHE A 329 -12.33 17.14 5.64
CA PHE A 329 -13.69 16.94 5.12
C PHE A 329 -14.07 18.09 4.17
N ALA A 330 -13.71 19.33 4.53
CA ALA A 330 -13.99 20.51 3.71
C ALA A 330 -13.27 20.43 2.36
N ASP A 331 -11.98 20.08 2.37
CA ASP A 331 -11.17 19.91 1.15
C ASP A 331 -11.77 18.84 0.23
N CYS A 332 -12.21 17.71 0.80
CA CYS A 332 -12.86 16.66 0.04
C CYS A 332 -14.20 17.09 -0.54
N MET A 333 -15.01 17.84 0.21
CA MET A 333 -16.29 18.38 -0.28
C MET A 333 -16.09 19.30 -1.48
N ASP A 334 -15.04 20.13 -1.46
CA ASP A 334 -14.66 20.98 -2.59
C ASP A 334 -14.25 20.15 -3.82
N ALA A 335 -13.42 19.11 -3.62
CA ALA A 335 -12.99 18.21 -4.70
C ALA A 335 -14.13 17.40 -5.32
N LEU A 336 -15.14 17.03 -4.52
CA LEU A 336 -16.36 16.37 -5.00
C LEU A 336 -17.25 17.33 -5.81
N SER A 337 -17.01 18.65 -5.77
CA SER A 337 -17.77 19.68 -6.51
C SER A 337 -19.28 19.63 -6.28
N ILE A 338 -19.68 19.25 -5.06
CA ILE A 338 -21.08 19.00 -4.68
C ILE A 338 -21.88 20.29 -4.52
N GLU A 339 -21.22 21.45 -4.39
CA GLU A 339 -21.88 22.77 -4.29
C GLU A 339 -22.76 23.10 -5.51
N ARG A 340 -22.57 22.44 -6.65
CA ARG A 340 -23.43 22.60 -7.84
C ARG A 340 -24.76 21.82 -7.76
N TRP A 341 -25.02 21.08 -6.69
CA TRP A 341 -26.04 20.01 -6.65
C TRP A 341 -27.07 20.17 -5.50
N GLY A 342 -27.53 21.39 -5.17
CA GLY A 342 -28.55 21.61 -4.12
C GLY A 342 -28.05 21.37 -2.69
N GLN A 343 -28.95 21.40 -1.68
CA GLN A 343 -28.57 21.11 -0.28
C GLN A 343 -28.31 19.61 -0.09
N TRP A 344 -27.04 19.21 -0.09
CA TRP A 344 -26.61 17.87 0.34
C TRP A 344 -26.53 17.79 1.86
N LYS A 345 -26.85 16.62 2.40
CA LYS A 345 -26.69 16.33 3.82
C LYS A 345 -25.28 15.77 4.06
N LEU A 346 -24.53 16.45 4.92
CA LEU A 346 -23.22 15.99 5.37
C LEU A 346 -23.32 15.22 6.70
N GLU A 347 -22.82 13.99 6.70
CA GLU A 347 -22.69 13.13 7.88
C GLU A 347 -21.22 12.75 8.12
N ILE A 348 -20.80 12.77 9.37
CA ILE A 348 -19.49 12.24 9.79
C ILE A 348 -19.77 11.10 10.77
N VAL A 349 -19.27 9.91 10.44
CA VAL A 349 -19.54 8.68 11.19
C VAL A 349 -18.23 8.01 11.57
N PHE A 350 -18.05 7.77 12.86
CA PHE A 350 -16.96 6.94 13.39
C PHE A 350 -17.46 5.50 13.52
N VAL A 351 -16.83 4.59 12.78
CA VAL A 351 -17.04 3.15 12.91
C VAL A 351 -15.95 2.61 13.83
N VAL A 352 -16.36 2.18 15.02
CA VAL A 352 -15.48 1.65 16.07
C VAL A 352 -15.77 0.19 16.33
N SER A 353 -14.88 -0.54 17.00
CA SER A 353 -15.22 -1.89 17.49
C SER A 353 -16.46 -1.80 18.40
N LYS A 354 -17.42 -2.71 18.23
CA LYS A 354 -18.61 -2.79 19.09
C LYS A 354 -18.26 -2.83 20.58
N ASP A 355 -17.14 -3.47 20.93
CA ASP A 355 -16.64 -3.56 22.31
C ASP A 355 -16.16 -2.21 22.86
N ASN A 356 -15.74 -1.29 21.97
CA ASN A 356 -15.24 0.05 22.30
C ASN A 356 -16.32 1.13 22.11
N LEU A 357 -17.53 0.75 21.70
CA LEU A 357 -18.58 1.70 21.34
C LEU A 357 -18.98 2.61 22.50
N ALA A 358 -19.02 2.07 23.72
CA ALA A 358 -19.37 2.86 24.90
C ALA A 358 -18.25 3.84 25.30
N GLU A 359 -16.99 3.39 25.23
CA GLU A 359 -15.81 4.11 25.72
C GLU A 359 -15.24 5.12 24.71
N PHE A 360 -15.58 4.99 23.43
CA PHE A 360 -15.06 5.87 22.40
C PHE A 360 -15.40 7.34 22.68
N SER A 361 -14.47 8.25 22.43
CA SER A 361 -14.69 9.69 22.55
C SER A 361 -13.85 10.48 21.55
N LEU A 362 -14.32 11.68 21.20
CA LEU A 362 -13.53 12.64 20.45
C LEU A 362 -12.66 13.44 21.43
N SER A 363 -11.37 13.54 21.16
CA SER A 363 -10.40 14.24 22.02
C SER A 363 -10.43 15.75 21.80
N GLU A 364 -10.20 16.17 20.56
CA GLU A 364 -10.12 17.57 20.15
C GLU A 364 -10.86 17.75 18.82
N VAL A 365 -11.55 18.89 18.67
CA VAL A 365 -12.06 19.35 17.39
C VAL A 365 -11.10 20.40 16.87
N VAL A 366 -10.46 20.13 15.74
CA VAL A 366 -9.51 21.03 15.11
C VAL A 366 -10.19 21.68 13.91
N GLU A 367 -9.90 22.97 13.72
CA GLU A 367 -10.49 23.80 12.65
C GLU A 367 -12.03 23.95 12.76
N GLU A 368 -12.55 24.23 13.97
CA GLU A 368 -13.96 24.52 14.21
C GLU A 368 -14.54 25.54 13.21
N GLY A 369 -15.75 25.27 12.73
CA GLY A 369 -16.44 26.08 11.74
C GLY A 369 -16.03 25.83 10.28
N ALA A 370 -15.01 25.01 9.98
CA ALA A 370 -14.60 24.72 8.61
C ALA A 370 -15.73 24.12 7.74
N LEU A 371 -16.71 23.46 8.37
CA LEU A 371 -17.86 22.84 7.71
C LEU A 371 -19.18 23.64 7.86
N ALA A 372 -19.12 24.90 8.31
CA ALA A 372 -20.30 25.73 8.54
C ALA A 372 -21.20 25.87 7.31
N ARG A 373 -20.61 26.00 6.11
CA ARG A 373 -21.34 26.04 4.82
C ARG A 373 -22.15 24.77 4.52
N TYR A 374 -21.82 23.65 5.16
CA TYR A 374 -22.50 22.36 5.03
C TYR A 374 -23.40 22.06 6.25
N GLY A 375 -23.72 23.08 7.05
CA GLY A 375 -24.63 22.99 8.19
C GLY A 375 -24.00 22.43 9.47
N TRP A 376 -22.67 22.39 9.58
CA TRP A 376 -21.94 22.01 10.80
C TRP A 376 -21.41 23.27 11.49
N ARG A 377 -22.13 23.76 12.51
CA ARG A 377 -21.80 25.00 13.21
C ARG A 377 -20.63 24.79 14.17
N ALA A 378 -19.81 25.83 14.32
CA ALA A 378 -18.72 25.88 15.29
C ALA A 378 -19.24 25.62 16.71
N GLY A 379 -18.60 24.69 17.42
CA GLY A 379 -18.94 24.26 18.79
C GLY A 379 -19.99 23.14 18.86
N GLU A 380 -20.65 22.79 17.74
CA GLU A 380 -21.63 21.70 17.68
C GLU A 380 -21.06 20.44 17.01
N GLU A 381 -19.88 20.51 16.39
CA GLU A 381 -19.36 19.46 15.50
C GLU A 381 -19.15 18.12 16.21
N ALA A 382 -18.52 18.13 17.38
CA ALA A 382 -18.29 16.89 18.14
C ALA A 382 -19.61 16.17 18.48
N SER A 383 -20.66 16.93 18.81
CA SER A 383 -21.98 16.38 19.18
C SER A 383 -22.76 15.87 17.97
N LYS A 384 -22.48 16.41 16.79
CA LYS A 384 -23.13 16.06 15.53
C LYS A 384 -22.48 14.85 14.84
N ALA A 385 -21.21 14.56 15.17
CA ALA A 385 -20.54 13.33 14.74
C ALA A 385 -21.25 12.09 15.30
N CYS A 386 -21.55 11.14 14.43
CA CYS A 386 -22.18 9.88 14.83
C CYS A 386 -21.10 8.84 15.16
N VAL A 387 -21.38 7.97 16.13
CA VAL A 387 -20.50 6.85 16.47
C VAL A 387 -21.32 5.56 16.42
N VAL A 388 -20.83 4.59 15.66
CA VAL A 388 -21.45 3.27 15.50
C VAL A 388 -20.42 2.17 15.72
N GLY A 389 -20.85 1.04 16.26
CA GLY A 389 -20.04 -0.13 16.53
C GLY A 389 -20.18 -1.16 15.41
N MET A 390 -19.06 -1.55 14.80
CA MET A 390 -19.00 -2.75 13.97
C MET A 390 -18.57 -3.93 14.85
N ASP A 391 -19.33 -5.04 14.82
CA ASP A 391 -18.96 -6.24 15.55
C ASP A 391 -17.70 -6.86 14.91
N PRO A 392 -16.59 -7.03 15.64
CA PRO A 392 -15.39 -7.63 15.08
C PRO A 392 -15.55 -9.13 14.84
N ARG A 393 -16.68 -9.79 15.15
CA ARG A 393 -16.96 -11.22 14.89
C ARG A 393 -17.73 -11.44 13.59
N PRO A 394 -17.76 -12.66 13.02
CA PRO A 394 -18.47 -12.98 11.78
C PRO A 394 -19.90 -12.46 11.72
N GLN A 395 -20.28 -11.83 10.60
CA GLN A 395 -21.69 -11.68 10.25
C GLN A 395 -22.20 -13.05 9.81
N GLY A 396 -23.16 -13.59 10.57
CA GLY A 396 -23.76 -14.91 10.31
C GLY A 396 -24.59 -14.97 9.05
#